data_AF-A0A355BW40-F1
#
_entry.id   AF-A0A355BW40-F1
#
_cell.length_a   1.000
_cell.length_b   1.000
_cell.length_c   1.000
_cell.angle_alpha   90.00
_cell.angle_beta   90.00
_cell.angle_gamma   90.00
#
_symmetry.space_group_name_H-M   'P 1'
#
loop_
_entity.id
_entity.type
_entity.pdbx_description
1 polymer ?
#
loop_
_entity_poly.entity_id
_entity_poly.type
_entity_poly.pdbx_seq_one_letter_code
_entity_poly.pdbx_strand_id
1 'polypeptide(L)' 'MTAFSPREIVSELDRFIVGQDAAKRAVAIALRNRWRRRQVEGAMREEITP' A
#
# COMPACT_ATOMS: atom_id res chain seq x y z
N MET A 1 -4.87 -12.78 2.15
CA MET A 1 -3.79 -11.85 1.73
C MET A 1 -2.91 -11.60 2.92
N THR A 2 -1.67 -12.09 2.91
CA THR A 2 -0.66 -11.75 3.90
C THR A 2 -0.51 -10.22 3.92
N ALA A 3 -0.58 -9.61 5.11
CA ALA A 3 -0.65 -8.16 5.24
C ALA A 3 0.73 -7.52 5.08
N PHE A 4 1.27 -7.50 3.86
CA PHE A 4 2.56 -6.88 3.56
C PHE A 4 2.59 -5.41 4.01
N SER A 5 3.72 -5.02 4.58
CA SER A 5 4.10 -3.63 4.78
C SER A 5 4.42 -2.97 3.45
N PRO A 6 4.36 -1.63 3.35
CA PRO A 6 4.75 -0.93 2.13
C PRO A 6 6.16 -1.28 1.63
N ARG A 7 7.11 -1.56 2.54
CA ARG A 7 8.48 -1.95 2.18
C ARG A 7 8.54 -3.32 1.52
N GLU A 8 7.80 -4.30 2.04
CA GLU A 8 7.72 -5.64 1.45
C GLU A 8 7.06 -5.58 0.06
N ILE A 9 6.01 -4.75 -0.11
CA ILE A 9 5.39 -4.56 -1.43
C ILE A 9 6.40 -3.98 -2.42
N VAL A 10 7.17 -2.95 -2.04
CA VAL A 10 8.20 -2.37 -2.92
C VAL A 10 9.26 -3.43 -3.26
N SER A 11 9.73 -4.19 -2.28
CA SER A 11 10.71 -5.25 -2.50
C SER A 11 10.20 -6.33 -3.46
N GLU A 12 8.91 -6.67 -3.44
CA GLU A 12 8.33 -7.59 -4.43
C GLU A 12 8.22 -6.95 -5.81
N LEU A 13 7.86 -5.66 -5.90
CA LEU A 13 7.81 -4.95 -7.18
C LEU A 13 9.21 -4.81 -7.82
N ASP A 14 10.26 -4.66 -7.02
CA ASP A 14 11.66 -4.57 -7.50
C ASP A 14 12.12 -5.82 -8.24
N ARG A 15 11.50 -6.98 -7.97
CA ARG A 15 11.83 -8.24 -8.66
C ARG A 15 11.34 -8.28 -10.12
N PHE A 16 10.35 -7.45 -10.46
CA PHE A 16 9.67 -7.51 -11.77
C PHE A 16 9.69 -6.17 -12.52
N ILE A 17 9.91 -5.05 -11.81
CA ILE A 17 9.90 -3.71 -12.37
C ILE A 17 11.25 -3.08 -12.04
N VAL A 18 11.98 -2.60 -13.05
CA VAL A 18 13.26 -1.90 -12.85
C VAL A 18 13.02 -0.40 -12.71
N GLY A 19 13.62 0.24 -11.70
CA GLY A 19 13.47 1.68 -11.42
C GLY A 19 12.08 2.09 -10.93
N GLN A 20 11.67 3.33 -11.20
CA GLN A 20 10.35 3.88 -10.82
C GLN A 20 10.05 3.86 -9.30
N ASP A 21 11.06 4.16 -8.48
CA ASP A 21 10.99 4.04 -7.02
C ASP A 21 9.84 4.85 -6.40
N ALA A 22 9.60 6.06 -6.91
CA ALA A 22 8.49 6.91 -6.47
C ALA A 22 7.13 6.27 -6.76
N ALA A 23 6.96 5.67 -7.95
CA ALA A 23 5.72 5.01 -8.34
C ALA A 23 5.48 3.74 -7.53
N LYS A 24 6.51 2.90 -7.34
CA LYS A 24 6.41 1.69 -6.50
C LYS A 24 6.01 2.05 -5.06
N ARG A 25 6.63 3.09 -4.50
CA ARG A 25 6.29 3.59 -3.16
C ARG A 25 4.85 4.09 -3.09
N ALA A 26 4.41 4.87 -4.06
CA ALA A 26 3.04 5.38 -4.12
C ALA A 26 2.02 4.23 -4.18
N VAL A 27 2.23 3.24 -5.05
CA VAL A 27 1.36 2.07 -5.18
C VAL A 27 1.34 1.24 -3.89
N ALA A 28 2.50 1.02 -3.27
CA ALA A 28 2.60 0.28 -2.00
C ALA A 28 1.84 0.98 -0.86
N ILE A 29 1.94 2.31 -0.76
CA ILE A 29 1.17 3.11 0.21
C ILE A 29 -0.32 3.01 -0.08
N ALA A 30 -0.75 3.18 -1.33
CA ALA A 30 -2.16 3.10 -1.71
C ALA A 30 -2.78 1.71 -1.42
N LEU A 31 -2.04 0.63 -1.69
CA LEU A 31 -2.45 -0.73 -1.32
C LEU A 31 -2.57 -0.90 0.20
N ARG A 32 -1.62 -0.34 0.97
CA ARG A 32 -1.67 -0.39 2.44
C ARG A 32 -2.83 0.44 3.00
N ASN A 33 -3.09 1.62 2.45
CA ASN A 33 -4.21 2.47 2.86
C ASN A 33 -5.55 1.78 2.57
N ARG A 34 -5.68 1.09 1.42
CA ARG A 34 -6.86 0.26 1.13
C ARG A 34 -7.04 -0.87 2.14
N TRP A 35 -5.97 -1.55 2.54
CA TRP A 35 -6.03 -2.58 3.58
C TRP A 35 -6.44 -1.97 4.92
N ARG A 36 -5.81 -0.87 5.35
CA ARG A 36 -6.14 -0.15 6.60
C ARG A 36 -7.61 0.29 6.62
N ARG A 37 -8.10 0.86 5.52
CA ARG A 37 -9.50 1.28 5.36
C ARG A 37 -10.50 0.12 5.53
N ARG A 38 -10.10 -1.12 5.24
CA ARG A 38 -10.94 -2.31 5.49
C ARG A 38 -10.93 -2.78 6.94
N GLN A 39 -9.99 -2.32 7.75
CA GLN A 39 -9.85 -2.71 9.16
C GLN A 39 -10.48 -1.70 10.14
N VAL A 40 -10.79 -0.49 9.68
CA VAL A 40 -11.46 0.54 10.50
C VAL A 40 -12.93 0.69 10.10
N GLU A 41 -13.77 0.93 11.11
CA GLU A 41 -15.21 1.17 10.98
C GLU A 41 -15.55 2.65 11.23
N GLY A 42 -16.76 3.06 10.82
CA GLY A 42 -17.27 4.41 11.09
C GLY A 42 -16.51 5.54 10.38
N ALA A 43 -16.56 6.74 10.97
CA ALA A 43 -16.01 7.97 10.40
C ALA A 43 -14.51 7.89 10.08
N MET A 44 -13.75 7.11 10.88
CA MET A 44 -12.31 6.90 10.69
C MET A 44 -11.97 6.25 9.33
N ARG A 45 -12.93 5.58 8.69
CA ARG A 45 -12.78 4.97 7.37
C ARG A 45 -12.75 6.00 6.24
N GLU A 46 -13.33 7.18 6.44
CA GLU A 46 -13.37 8.24 5.43
C GLU A 46 -12.08 9.05 5.39
N GLU A 47 -11.36 9.13 6.51
CA GLU A 47 -10.07 9.82 6.62
C GLU A 47 -8.91 9.08 5.93
N ILE A 48 -9.10 7.81 5.54
CA ILE A 48 -8.08 7.01 4.87
C ILE A 48 -8.27 7.05 3.35
N THR A 49 -7.57 8.00 2.71
CA THR A 49 -7.54 8.15 1.25
C THR A 49 -6.30 7.47 0.63
N PRO A 50 -6.41 6.91 -0.60
CA PRO A 50 -5.25 6.37 -1.32
C PRO A 50 -4.20 7.44 -1.66
#